data_AF-I1YIG0-F1
#
_entry.id   AF-I1YIG0-F1
#
_cell.length_a   1.000
_cell.length_b   1.000
_cell.length_c   1.000
_cell.angle_alpha   90.00
_cell.angle_beta   90.00
_cell.angle_gamma   90.00
#
_symmetry.space_group_name_H-M   'P 1'
#
loop_
_entity.id
_entity.type
_entity.pdbx_description
1 polymer ?
#
loop_
_entity_poly.entity_id
_entity_poly.type
_entity_poly.pdbx_seq_one_letter_code
_entity_poly.pdbx_strand_id
1 'polypeptide(L)' 'MDEVVQQFTAKLGVNVKISVEIEASSRDGFDESMQRAVKENCNVLRFNSVEFEEES' A
#
# COMPACT_ATOMS: atom_id res chain seq x y z
N MET A 1 -12.87 -16.19 1.41
CA MET A 1 -12.05 -15.03 1.82
C MET A 1 -11.56 -14.45 0.51
N ASP A 2 -12.38 -13.56 -0.07
CA ASP A 2 -12.27 -13.13 -1.46
C ASP A 2 -11.38 -11.89 -1.56
N GLU A 3 -10.11 -12.11 -1.86
CA GLU A 3 -9.23 -11.02 -2.27
C GLU A 3 -9.70 -10.53 -3.63
N VAL A 4 -10.23 -9.31 -3.68
CA VAL A 4 -10.78 -8.67 -4.89
C VAL A 4 -9.78 -8.72 -6.07
N VAL A 5 -8.48 -8.70 -5.79
CA VAL A 5 -7.40 -8.84 -6.79
C VAL A 5 -7.39 -10.23 -7.45
N GLN A 6 -7.63 -11.31 -6.69
CA GLN A 6 -7.67 -12.68 -7.22
C GLN A 6 -8.83 -12.87 -8.20
N GLN A 7 -9.98 -12.25 -7.93
CA GLN A 7 -11.14 -12.31 -8.83
C GLN A 7 -10.85 -11.68 -10.20
N PHE A 8 -10.01 -10.64 -10.26
CA PHE A 8 -9.64 -9.99 -11.51
C PHE A 8 -8.54 -10.72 -12.28
N THR A 9 -7.64 -11.43 -11.60
CA THR A 9 -6.58 -12.22 -12.24
C THR A 9 -7.06 -13.57 -12.77
N ALA A 10 -8.20 -14.08 -12.27
CA ALA A 10 -8.78 -15.34 -12.71
C ALA A 10 -9.42 -15.30 -14.13
N LYS A 11 -9.60 -14.11 -14.73
CA LYS A 11 -10.24 -13.95 -16.04
C LYS A 11 -9.22 -13.61 -17.13
N LEU A 12 -9.23 -14.40 -18.21
CA LEU A 12 -8.42 -14.14 -19.41
C LEU A 12 -8.84 -12.84 -20.10
N GLY A 13 -7.86 -12.07 -20.57
CA GLY A 13 -8.08 -10.85 -21.36
C GLY A 13 -8.45 -9.60 -20.56
N VAL A 14 -8.41 -9.65 -19.22
CA VAL A 14 -8.68 -8.48 -18.39
C VAL A 14 -7.41 -7.64 -18.22
N ASN A 15 -7.49 -6.37 -18.58
CA ASN A 15 -6.48 -5.38 -18.21
C ASN A 15 -6.89 -4.75 -16.88
N VAL A 16 -6.16 -5.10 -15.81
CA VAL A 16 -6.48 -4.67 -14.45
C VAL A 16 -5.56 -3.53 -14.07
N LYS A 17 -6.15 -2.36 -13.78
CA LYS A 17 -5.45 -1.25 -13.15
C LYS A 17 -6.02 -1.04 -11.75
N ILE A 18 -5.17 -1.17 -10.74
CA ILE A 18 -5.52 -0.98 -9.34
C ILE A 18 -4.76 0.24 -8.84
N SER A 19 -5.49 1.21 -8.28
CA SER A 19 -4.93 2.36 -7.56
C SER A 19 -5.42 2.27 -6.12
N VAL A 20 -4.50 2.31 -5.16
CA VAL A 20 -4.83 2.31 -3.73
C VAL A 20 -4.07 3.46 -3.07
N GLU A 21 -4.78 4.17 -2.21
CA GLU A 21 -4.26 5.24 -1.35
C GLU A 21 -4.42 4.76 0.10
N ILE A 22 -3.37 4.89 0.89
CA ILE A 22 -3.35 4.44 2.29
C ILE A 22 -2.82 5.59 3.14
N GLU A 23 -3.70 6.16 3.95
CA GLU A 23 -3.37 7.17 4.95
C GLU A 23 -3.48 6.54 6.34
N ALA A 24 -2.52 6.80 7.20
CA ALA A 24 -2.55 6.36 8.59
C ALA A 24 -1.99 7.47 9.48
N SER A 25 -2.74 7.79 10.53
CA SER A 25 -2.33 8.75 11.56
C SER A 25 -2.23 8.07 12.92
N SER A 26 -1.32 8.54 13.75
CA SER A 26 -1.10 8.03 15.11
C SER A 26 -0.69 9.19 16.00
N ARG A 27 -1.37 9.32 17.15
CA ARG A 27 -1.07 10.36 18.14
C ARG A 27 0.37 10.27 18.66
N ASP A 28 0.88 9.05 18.77
CA ASP A 28 2.22 8.77 19.29
C ASP A 28 3.25 8.51 18.17
N GLY A 29 2.84 8.72 16.91
CA GLY A 29 3.63 8.38 15.73
C GLY A 29 3.68 6.88 15.43
N PHE A 30 4.54 6.50 14.48
CA PHE A 30 4.79 5.11 14.11
C PHE A 30 6.24 4.75 14.42
N ASP A 31 6.46 3.55 14.98
CA ASP A 31 7.81 3.08 15.28
C ASP A 31 8.63 2.80 14.00
N GLU A 32 9.95 2.75 14.15
CA GLU A 32 10.89 2.55 13.03
C GLU A 32 10.67 1.23 12.29
N SER A 33 10.21 0.19 12.99
CA SER A 33 9.98 -1.13 12.39
C SER A 33 8.79 -1.09 11.44
N MET A 34 7.71 -0.41 11.85
CA MET A 34 6.52 -0.15 11.05
C MET A 34 6.87 0.72 9.84
N GLN A 35 7.59 1.82 10.06
CA GLN A 35 8.01 2.71 8.96
C GLN A 35 8.88 1.98 7.93
N ARG A 36 9.82 1.15 8.39
CA ARG A 36 10.69 0.35 7.51
C ARG A 36 9.88 -0.68 6.72
N ALA A 37 9.00 -1.42 7.40
CA ALA A 37 8.14 -2.42 6.75
C ALA A 37 7.26 -1.80 5.66
N VAL A 38 6.68 -0.61 5.91
CA VAL A 38 5.91 0.11 4.88
C VAL A 38 6.80 0.51 3.71
N LYS A 39 7.98 1.10 3.95
CA LYS A 39 8.93 1.48 2.89
C LYS A 39 9.37 0.28 2.04
N GLU A 40 9.67 -0.86 2.66
CA GLU A 40 10.09 -2.08 1.96
C GLU A 40 8.95 -2.69 1.15
N ASN A 41 7.74 -2.75 1.70
CA ASN A 41 6.57 -3.28 0.99
C ASN A 41 6.16 -2.39 -0.18
N CYS A 42 6.33 -1.07 -0.09
CA CYS A 42 5.99 -0.16 -1.18
C CYS A 42 6.88 -0.36 -2.43
N ASN A 43 8.13 -0.79 -2.26
CA ASN A 43 9.01 -1.16 -3.38
C ASN A 43 8.53 -2.40 -4.14
N VAL A 44 7.84 -3.32 -3.46
CA VAL A 44 7.26 -4.52 -4.07
C VAL A 44 5.98 -4.18 -4.84
N LEU A 45 5.19 -3.24 -4.33
CA LEU A 45 3.88 -2.88 -4.89
C LEU A 45 3.92 -1.75 -5.93
N ARG A 46 5.10 -1.17 -6.21
CA ARG A 46 5.30 -0.07 -7.18
C ARG A 46 4.35 1.11 -6.97
N PHE A 47 4.11 1.50 -5.71
CA PHE A 47 3.37 2.73 -5.44
C PHE A 47 4.14 3.92 -6.03
N ASN A 48 3.42 4.83 -6.67
CA ASN A 48 4.04 5.94 -7.41
C ASN A 48 4.69 6.99 -6.49
N SER A 49 4.28 7.08 -5.22
CA SER A 49 4.82 8.00 -4.21
C SER A 49 4.65 7.41 -2.80
N VAL A 50 5.63 7.61 -1.93
CA VAL A 50 5.57 7.28 -0.50
C VAL A 50 6.12 8.47 0.26
N GLU A 51 5.29 9.12 1.06
CA GLU A 51 5.67 10.27 1.89
C GLU A 51 5.21 10.01 3.32
N PHE A 52 6.05 10.38 4.29
CA PHE A 52 5.71 10.37 5.70
C PHE A 52 5.89 11.81 6.18
N GLU A 53 4.80 12.41 6.67
CA GLU A 53 4.81 13.75 7.23
C GLU A 53 4.82 13.65 8.75
N GLU A 54 5.69 14.43 9.40
CA GLU A 54 5.68 14.60 10.84
C GLU A 54 4.72 15.76 11.16
N GLU A 55 3.62 15.50 11.88
CA GLU A 55 2.78 16.57 12.41
C GLU A 55 3.63 17.42 13.38
N SER A 56 3.89 18.67 13.00
CA SER A 56 4.59 19.69 13.81
C SER A 56 3.62 20.62 14.51
#